data_AF-A0A2C0ZYC5-F1
#
_entry.id   AF-A0A2C0ZYC5-F1
#
_cell.length_a   1.000
_cell.length_b   1.000
_cell.length_c   1.000
_cell.angle_alpha   90.00
_cell.angle_beta   90.00
_cell.angle_gamma   90.00
#
_symmetry.space_group_name_H-M   'P 1'
#
loop_
_entity.id
_entity.type
_entity.pdbx_description
1 polymer ?
#
loop_
_entity_poly.entity_id
_entity_poly.type
_entity_poly.pdbx_seq_one_letter_code
_entity_poly.pdbx_strand_id
1 'polypeptide(L)'
;MKKSTKRVIQIGGLGIFILFLGITWFYPYSFFSLKKSVTYEPYGVAVKDYKKMVNEVKQTVEPNDPIQPILNLYEQNWLMSEKNVSMTVEDIDEMLKKVKEARSSLIQLDLGTISPYEVEDRNILLGNCDSFKKHMENIKKHKTHTRMKINREYHNLMAGFMTSVHVFVEFYEIYEKDEEHTE
;
A
#
# COMPACT_ATOMS: atom_id res chain seq x y z
N MET A 1 13.56 -52.96 -8.67
CA MET A 1 13.43 -51.80 -9.59
C MET A 1 14.69 -51.66 -10.43
N LYS A 2 14.60 -51.67 -11.77
CA LYS A 2 15.77 -51.62 -12.68
C LYS A 2 16.57 -50.33 -12.47
N LYS A 3 17.91 -50.41 -12.58
CA LYS A 3 18.84 -49.30 -12.36
C LYS A 3 18.56 -48.10 -13.31
N SER A 4 18.06 -48.37 -14.52
CA SER A 4 17.59 -47.37 -15.48
C SER A 4 16.35 -46.63 -14.98
N THR A 5 15.35 -47.34 -14.44
CA THR A 5 14.14 -46.75 -13.87
C THR A 5 14.46 -45.84 -12.67
N LYS A 6 15.41 -46.23 -11.81
CA LYS A 6 15.90 -45.38 -10.71
C LYS A 6 16.50 -44.06 -11.21
N ARG A 7 17.31 -44.09 -12.27
CA ARG A 7 17.95 -42.89 -12.86
C ARG A 7 16.93 -41.95 -13.50
N VAL A 8 15.93 -42.47 -14.21
CA VAL A 8 14.88 -41.64 -14.82
C VAL A 8 14.06 -40.92 -13.75
N ILE A 9 13.70 -41.61 -12.66
CA ILE A 9 12.98 -41.00 -11.52
C ILE A 9 13.84 -39.92 -10.85
N GLN A 10 15.14 -40.17 -10.68
CA GLN A 10 16.06 -39.18 -10.09
C GLN A 10 16.21 -37.92 -10.96
N ILE A 11 16.38 -38.07 -12.27
CA ILE A 11 16.50 -36.95 -13.21
C ILE A 11 15.18 -36.18 -13.29
N GLY A 12 14.05 -36.88 -13.36
CA GLY A 12 12.72 -36.27 -13.36
C GLY A 12 12.45 -35.49 -12.06
N GLY A 13 12.79 -36.08 -10.91
CA GLY A 13 12.68 -35.42 -9.61
C GLY A 13 13.56 -34.16 -9.50
N LEU A 14 14.79 -34.21 -9.98
CA LEU A 14 15.69 -33.05 -10.01
C LEU A 14 15.13 -31.93 -10.91
N GLY A 15 14.58 -32.28 -12.08
CA GLY A 15 13.95 -31.30 -12.98
C GLY A 15 12.76 -30.59 -12.34
N ILE A 16 11.88 -31.35 -11.67
CA ILE A 16 10.74 -30.79 -10.93
C ILE A 16 11.23 -29.86 -9.81
N PHE A 17 12.25 -30.27 -9.06
CA PHE A 17 12.82 -29.45 -7.99
C PHE A 17 13.37 -28.12 -8.51
N ILE A 18 14.12 -28.12 -9.62
CA ILE A 18 14.62 -26.90 -10.27
C ILE A 18 13.47 -25.99 -10.71
N LEU A 19 12.38 -26.55 -11.26
CA LEU A 19 11.19 -25.79 -11.64
C LEU A 19 10.53 -25.12 -10.42
N PHE A 20 10.42 -25.82 -9.29
CA PHE A 20 9.89 -25.23 -8.04
C PHE A 20 10.74 -24.09 -7.51
N LEU A 21 12.07 -24.21 -7.57
CA LEU A 21 12.98 -23.13 -7.21
C LEU A 21 12.83 -21.93 -8.16
N GLY A 22 12.68 -22.19 -9.45
CA GLY A 22 12.38 -21.16 -10.45
C GLY A 22 11.08 -20.42 -10.13
N ILE A 23 9.99 -21.14 -9.85
CA ILE A 23 8.70 -20.52 -9.50
C ILE A 23 8.82 -19.68 -8.22
N THR A 24 9.49 -20.20 -7.20
CA THR A 24 9.73 -19.49 -5.93
C THR A 24 10.51 -18.20 -6.14
N TRP A 25 11.48 -18.20 -7.06
CA TRP A 25 12.28 -17.01 -7.35
C TRP A 25 11.53 -16.01 -8.22
N PHE A 26 10.85 -16.44 -9.28
CA PHE A 26 10.24 -15.51 -10.25
C PHE A 26 8.86 -15.00 -9.84
N TYR A 27 8.05 -15.84 -9.19
CA TYR A 27 6.63 -15.57 -8.89
C TYR A 27 6.37 -15.60 -7.38
N PRO A 28 6.78 -14.55 -6.66
CA PRO A 28 6.82 -14.55 -5.19
C PRO A 28 5.44 -14.77 -4.58
N TYR A 29 4.37 -14.24 -5.17
CA TYR A 29 3.00 -14.43 -4.68
C TYR A 29 2.29 -15.65 -5.24
N SER A 30 2.98 -16.53 -5.98
CA SER A 30 2.41 -17.79 -6.44
C SER A 30 2.07 -18.71 -5.26
N PHE A 31 1.05 -19.55 -5.42
CA PHE A 31 0.68 -20.56 -4.43
C PHE A 31 1.86 -21.51 -4.12
N PHE A 32 2.67 -21.81 -5.14
CA PHE A 32 3.82 -22.72 -5.06
C PHE A 32 5.13 -22.05 -4.64
N SER A 33 5.14 -20.73 -4.38
CA SER A 33 6.33 -20.05 -3.89
C SER A 33 6.56 -20.36 -2.41
N LEU A 34 7.78 -20.76 -2.06
CA LEU A 34 8.20 -20.89 -0.66
C LEU A 34 8.41 -19.53 0.02
N LYS A 35 8.91 -18.54 -0.74
CA LYS A 35 9.15 -17.17 -0.26
C LYS A 35 8.07 -16.25 -0.80
N LYS A 36 7.01 -16.06 -0.02
CA LYS A 36 5.86 -15.21 -0.38
C LYS A 36 6.08 -13.74 -0.09
N SER A 37 7.25 -13.23 -0.46
CA SER A 37 7.58 -11.83 -0.25
C SER A 37 8.43 -11.23 -1.38
N VAL A 38 8.32 -9.91 -1.51
CA VAL A 38 9.09 -9.07 -2.42
C VAL A 38 9.79 -7.99 -1.61
N THR A 39 11.08 -7.80 -1.86
CA THR A 39 11.78 -6.65 -1.32
C THR A 39 11.46 -5.43 -2.19
N TYR A 40 10.73 -4.48 -1.61
CA TYR A 40 10.49 -3.16 -2.15
C TYR A 40 11.62 -2.22 -1.72
N GLU A 41 12.15 -1.46 -2.67
CA GLU A 41 13.19 -0.45 -2.44
C GLU A 41 12.57 0.92 -2.69
N PRO A 42 12.42 1.76 -1.65
CA PRO A 42 11.80 3.06 -1.78
C PRO A 42 12.77 4.11 -2.34
N TYR A 43 12.24 5.13 -3.00
CA TYR A 43 13.02 6.29 -3.43
C TYR A 43 13.31 7.21 -2.23
N GLY A 44 14.53 7.13 -1.68
CA GLY A 44 14.89 7.76 -0.41
C GLY A 44 14.63 9.28 -0.32
N VAL A 45 14.78 10.04 -1.41
CA VAL A 45 14.46 11.50 -1.41
C VAL A 45 12.96 11.73 -1.26
N ALA A 46 12.14 11.04 -2.04
CA ALA A 46 10.67 11.17 -1.98
C ALA A 46 10.11 10.77 -0.61
N VAL A 47 10.69 9.75 0.04
CA VAL A 47 10.26 9.32 1.38
C VAL A 47 10.51 10.41 2.44
N LYS A 48 11.57 11.21 2.31
CA LYS A 48 11.85 12.27 3.29
C LYS A 48 10.79 13.36 3.26
N ASP A 49 10.44 13.82 2.06
CA ASP A 49 9.41 14.83 1.87
C ASP A 49 8.04 14.28 2.30
N TYR A 50 7.76 13.02 1.96
CA TYR A 50 6.55 12.32 2.41
C TYR A 50 6.42 12.28 3.92
N LYS A 51 7.49 11.82 4.61
CA LYS A 51 7.52 11.76 6.07
C LYS A 51 7.29 13.11 6.72
N LYS A 52 7.87 14.16 6.14
CA LYS A 52 7.73 15.51 6.66
C LYS A 52 6.24 15.91 6.67
N MET A 53 5.57 15.78 5.53
CA MET A 53 4.13 16.08 5.41
C MET A 53 3.27 15.28 6.40
N VAL A 54 3.49 13.97 6.48
CA VAL A 54 2.73 13.11 7.40
C VAL A 54 2.98 13.47 8.87
N ASN A 55 4.23 13.78 9.23
CA ASN A 55 4.57 14.14 10.60
C ASN A 55 4.08 15.54 11.00
N GLU A 56 3.97 16.47 10.06
CA GLU A 56 3.41 17.81 10.31
C GLU A 56 1.93 17.69 10.71
N VAL A 57 1.12 16.94 9.93
CA VAL A 57 -0.28 16.66 10.29
C VAL A 57 -0.39 15.84 11.58
N LYS A 58 0.48 14.85 11.77
CA LYS A 58 0.45 14.02 12.99
C LYS A 58 0.64 14.82 14.29
N GLN A 59 1.38 15.93 14.25
CA GLN A 59 1.67 16.73 15.43
C GLN A 59 0.47 17.56 15.89
N THR A 60 -0.51 17.81 15.01
CA THR A 60 -1.71 18.60 15.29
C THR A 60 -2.92 17.71 15.60
N VAL A 61 -3.00 16.53 14.98
CA VAL A 61 -4.12 15.57 15.17
C VAL A 61 -4.14 14.98 16.58
N GLU A 62 -5.29 15.06 17.25
CA GLU A 62 -5.51 14.41 18.54
C GLU A 62 -5.80 12.90 18.42
N PRO A 63 -5.48 12.07 19.43
CA PRO A 63 -5.63 10.60 19.36
C PRO A 63 -7.05 10.06 19.12
N ASN A 64 -8.09 10.89 19.24
CA ASN A 64 -9.49 10.51 19.02
C ASN A 64 -10.16 11.33 17.90
N ASP A 65 -9.38 12.10 17.15
CA ASP A 65 -9.85 12.92 16.05
C ASP A 65 -10.46 12.04 14.93
N PRO A 66 -11.62 12.41 14.36
CA PRO A 66 -12.19 11.76 13.19
C PRO A 66 -11.23 11.59 11.99
N ILE A 67 -10.20 12.44 11.88
CA ILE A 67 -9.14 12.41 10.87
C ILE A 67 -8.14 11.27 11.11
N GLN A 68 -8.01 10.74 12.33
CA GLN A 68 -6.98 9.75 12.68
C GLN A 68 -6.95 8.52 11.74
N PRO A 69 -8.08 7.91 11.33
CA PRO A 69 -8.05 6.79 10.40
C PRO A 69 -7.58 7.17 8.98
N ILE A 70 -7.76 8.43 8.59
CA ILE A 70 -7.26 8.98 7.32
C ILE A 70 -5.75 9.19 7.43
N LEU A 71 -5.26 9.75 8.54
CA LEU A 71 -3.82 9.88 8.79
C LEU A 71 -3.13 8.50 8.81
N ASN A 72 -3.74 7.49 9.47
CA ASN A 72 -3.22 6.12 9.55
C ASN A 72 -3.00 5.48 8.16
N LEU A 73 -3.74 5.91 7.12
CA LEU A 73 -3.53 5.46 5.75
C LEU A 73 -2.17 5.92 5.20
N TYR A 74 -1.67 7.08 5.62
CA TYR A 74 -0.40 7.63 5.16
C TYR A 74 0.78 7.22 6.07
N GLU A 75 0.53 6.83 7.32
CA GLU A 75 1.56 6.39 8.27
C GLU A 75 2.07 4.94 8.07
N GLN A 76 1.86 4.35 6.90
CA GLN A 76 2.23 2.95 6.69
C GLN A 76 3.75 2.78 6.63
N ASN A 77 4.26 1.76 7.32
CA ASN A 77 5.71 1.48 7.41
C ASN A 77 6.43 1.45 6.06
N TRP A 78 5.78 0.92 5.01
CA TRP A 78 6.39 0.81 3.68
C TRP A 78 6.46 2.15 2.92
N LEU A 79 5.59 3.11 3.25
CA LEU A 79 5.61 4.49 2.75
C LEU A 79 6.65 5.32 3.52
N MET A 80 6.79 5.03 4.82
CA MET A 80 7.65 5.76 5.76
C MET A 80 9.05 5.14 5.90
N SER A 81 9.42 4.12 5.14
CA SER A 81 10.76 3.51 5.24
C SER A 81 11.70 4.11 4.21
N GLU A 82 12.90 4.54 4.63
CA GLU A 82 14.01 4.87 3.71
C GLU A 82 14.84 3.63 3.36
N LYS A 83 14.54 2.50 4.00
CA LYS A 83 15.21 1.22 3.81
C LYS A 83 14.31 0.26 3.04
N ASN A 84 14.93 -0.77 2.49
CA ASN A 84 14.22 -1.87 1.85
C ASN A 84 13.20 -2.50 2.81
N VAL A 85 11.98 -2.71 2.32
CA VAL A 85 10.88 -3.32 3.07
C VAL A 85 10.49 -4.64 2.41
N SER A 86 10.31 -5.69 3.21
CA SER A 86 9.77 -6.95 2.71
C SER A 86 8.25 -6.86 2.69
N MET A 87 7.68 -6.88 1.49
CA MET A 87 6.24 -6.84 1.25
C MET A 87 5.71 -8.26 0.99
N THR A 88 4.67 -8.63 1.71
CA THR A 88 3.96 -9.90 1.63
C THR A 88 2.53 -9.69 1.12
N VAL A 89 1.79 -10.78 0.94
CA VAL A 89 0.35 -10.66 0.57
C VAL A 89 -0.46 -10.18 1.77
N GLU A 90 -0.04 -10.56 2.97
CA GLU A 90 -0.64 -10.14 4.24
C GLU A 90 -0.48 -8.63 4.45
N ASP A 91 0.66 -8.06 4.07
CA ASP A 91 0.86 -6.60 4.09
C ASP A 91 -0.15 -5.89 3.16
N ILE A 92 -0.45 -6.46 1.98
CA ILE A 92 -1.49 -5.91 1.08
C ILE A 92 -2.87 -5.93 1.75
N ASP A 93 -3.17 -6.97 2.53
CA ASP A 93 -4.43 -7.07 3.27
C ASP A 93 -4.54 -6.03 4.38
N GLU A 94 -3.43 -5.73 5.07
CA GLU A 94 -3.36 -4.62 6.03
C GLU A 94 -3.51 -3.27 5.33
N MET A 95 -2.83 -3.05 4.20
CA MET A 95 -2.98 -1.84 3.38
C MET A 95 -4.44 -1.62 2.96
N LEU A 96 -5.10 -2.68 2.48
CA LEU A 96 -6.51 -2.65 2.08
C LEU A 96 -7.44 -2.34 3.24
N LYS A 97 -7.13 -2.82 4.44
CA LYS A 97 -7.89 -2.49 5.66
C LYS A 97 -7.80 -1.00 5.95
N LYS A 98 -6.59 -0.42 5.96
CA LYS A 98 -6.38 1.02 6.19
C LYS A 98 -7.06 1.89 5.16
N VAL A 99 -7.02 1.52 3.87
CA VAL A 99 -7.75 2.23 2.80
C VAL A 99 -9.26 2.25 3.06
N LYS A 100 -9.84 1.12 3.49
CA LYS A 100 -11.27 1.04 3.78
C LYS A 100 -11.66 1.88 5.01
N GLU A 101 -10.83 1.86 6.04
CA GLU A 101 -11.02 2.65 7.25
C GLU A 101 -10.98 4.14 6.94
N ALA A 102 -9.92 4.62 6.26
CA ALA A 102 -9.79 6.00 5.82
C ALA A 102 -10.95 6.45 4.94
N ARG A 103 -11.36 5.63 3.96
CA ARG A 103 -12.52 5.93 3.11
C ARG A 103 -13.81 6.04 3.92
N SER A 104 -14.00 5.19 4.92
CA SER A 104 -15.17 5.25 5.80
C SER A 104 -15.16 6.53 6.62
N SER A 105 -14.01 6.90 7.19
CA SER A 105 -13.85 8.15 7.95
C SER A 105 -14.09 9.36 7.07
N LEU A 106 -13.53 9.43 5.86
CA LEU A 106 -13.79 10.52 4.91
C LEU A 106 -15.28 10.73 4.65
N ILE A 107 -16.08 9.66 4.55
CA ILE A 107 -17.53 9.76 4.35
C ILE A 107 -18.25 10.28 5.60
N GLN A 108 -17.75 9.92 6.78
CA GLN A 108 -18.36 10.23 8.06
C GLN A 108 -17.95 11.60 8.61
N LEU A 109 -16.90 12.22 8.06
CA LEU A 109 -16.51 13.58 8.40
C LEU A 109 -17.71 14.50 8.20
N ASP A 110 -18.12 15.14 9.30
CA ASP A 110 -19.03 16.25 9.22
C ASP A 110 -18.23 17.44 8.68
N LEU A 111 -18.66 17.93 7.52
CA LEU A 111 -18.05 19.12 6.97
C LEU A 111 -18.82 20.38 7.45
N GLY A 112 -19.94 20.28 8.18
CA GLY A 112 -20.66 21.49 8.62
C GLY A 112 -21.03 22.44 7.47
N THR A 113 -20.66 23.73 7.57
CA THR A 113 -20.89 24.78 6.55
C THR A 113 -19.69 25.03 5.63
N ILE A 114 -18.91 23.99 5.41
CA ILE A 114 -17.62 24.02 4.71
C ILE A 114 -17.72 24.49 3.25
N SER A 115 -16.62 25.12 2.83
CA SER A 115 -16.37 25.64 1.50
C SER A 115 -16.53 24.58 0.40
N PRO A 116 -17.01 24.92 -0.81
CA PRO A 116 -17.07 23.99 -1.94
C PRO A 116 -15.75 23.28 -2.25
N TYR A 117 -14.61 23.89 -1.90
CA TYR A 117 -13.27 23.33 -2.10
C TYR A 117 -13.01 22.07 -1.26
N GLU A 118 -13.42 22.03 0.01
CA GLU A 118 -13.15 20.86 0.86
C GLU A 118 -14.04 19.67 0.48
N VAL A 119 -15.25 19.95 -0.05
CA VAL A 119 -16.09 18.90 -0.64
C VAL A 119 -15.39 18.29 -1.86
N GLU A 120 -14.74 19.11 -2.69
CA GLU A 120 -13.96 18.65 -3.85
C GLU A 120 -12.74 17.83 -3.41
N ASP A 121 -11.94 18.32 -2.47
CA ASP A 121 -10.75 17.62 -1.97
C ASP A 121 -11.11 16.30 -1.29
N ARG A 122 -12.17 16.28 -0.47
CA ARG A 122 -12.71 15.02 0.10
C ARG A 122 -13.08 14.04 -1.02
N ASN A 123 -13.73 14.50 -2.08
CA ASN A 123 -14.12 13.63 -3.20
C ASN A 123 -12.89 13.11 -3.95
N ILE A 124 -11.84 13.92 -4.10
CA ILE A 124 -10.55 13.48 -4.66
C ILE A 124 -9.93 12.38 -3.77
N LEU A 125 -9.90 12.58 -2.45
CA LEU A 125 -9.38 11.59 -1.50
C LEU A 125 -10.18 10.28 -1.51
N LEU A 126 -11.51 10.36 -1.62
CA LEU A 126 -12.37 9.18 -1.81
C LEU A 126 -12.06 8.45 -3.12
N GLY A 127 -11.87 9.19 -4.22
CA GLY A 127 -11.44 8.64 -5.50
C GLY A 127 -10.07 7.96 -5.43
N ASN A 128 -9.13 8.55 -4.69
CA ASN A 128 -7.81 7.97 -4.44
C ASN A 128 -7.93 6.67 -3.65
N CYS A 129 -8.77 6.62 -2.61
CA CYS A 129 -9.03 5.38 -1.86
C CYS A 129 -9.56 4.26 -2.76
N ASP A 130 -10.51 4.56 -3.66
CA ASP A 130 -11.07 3.57 -4.58
C ASP A 130 -10.01 3.09 -5.60
N SER A 131 -9.16 4.00 -6.08
CA SER A 131 -8.03 3.69 -6.95
C SER A 131 -7.00 2.78 -6.26
N PHE A 132 -6.57 3.13 -5.04
CA PHE A 132 -5.65 2.34 -4.23
C PHE A 132 -6.18 0.95 -3.95
N LYS A 133 -7.45 0.85 -3.54
CA LYS A 133 -8.12 -0.43 -3.32
C LYS A 133 -8.06 -1.31 -4.56
N LYS A 134 -8.47 -0.78 -5.72
CA LYS A 134 -8.47 -1.52 -6.99
C LYS A 134 -7.06 -1.98 -7.37
N HIS A 135 -6.06 -1.12 -7.18
CA HIS A 135 -4.66 -1.43 -7.47
C HIS A 135 -4.13 -2.55 -6.56
N MET A 136 -4.36 -2.45 -5.25
CA MET A 136 -3.96 -3.47 -4.27
C MET A 136 -4.66 -4.82 -4.51
N GLU A 137 -5.97 -4.80 -4.80
CA GLU A 137 -6.73 -6.01 -5.17
C GLU A 137 -6.17 -6.65 -6.44
N ASN A 138 -5.74 -5.85 -7.42
CA ASN A 138 -5.11 -6.32 -8.64
C ASN A 138 -3.75 -7.01 -8.36
N ILE A 139 -2.91 -6.42 -7.51
CA ILE A 139 -1.64 -7.04 -7.08
C ILE A 139 -1.93 -8.38 -6.40
N LYS A 140 -2.92 -8.43 -5.51
CA LYS A 140 -3.29 -9.64 -4.77
C LYS A 140 -3.82 -10.76 -5.68
N LYS A 141 -4.64 -10.43 -6.67
CA LYS A 141 -5.30 -11.37 -7.58
C LYS A 141 -4.31 -12.06 -8.52
N HIS A 142 -3.31 -11.35 -9.00
CA HIS A 142 -2.38 -11.88 -9.99
C HIS A 142 -1.20 -12.63 -9.37
N LYS A 143 -1.48 -13.87 -8.95
CA LYS A 143 -0.49 -14.83 -8.38
C LYS A 143 0.67 -15.20 -9.31
N THR A 144 0.54 -14.88 -10.60
CA THR A 144 1.54 -15.12 -11.65
C THR A 144 2.34 -13.87 -12.03
N HIS A 145 2.18 -12.77 -11.30
CA HIS A 145 3.06 -11.62 -11.50
C HIS A 145 4.49 -11.95 -11.10
N THR A 146 5.42 -11.54 -11.96
CA THR A 146 6.84 -11.63 -11.65
C THR A 146 7.20 -10.66 -10.53
N ARG A 147 8.30 -10.92 -9.82
CA ARG A 147 8.85 -9.98 -8.83
C ARG A 147 9.01 -8.56 -9.40
N MET A 148 9.54 -8.45 -10.61
CA MET A 148 9.70 -7.16 -11.30
C MET A 148 8.37 -6.44 -11.50
N LYS A 149 7.33 -7.17 -11.93
CA LYS A 149 6.00 -6.60 -12.13
C LYS A 149 5.41 -6.13 -10.79
N ILE A 150 5.48 -6.95 -9.74
CA ILE A 150 5.00 -6.59 -8.39
C ILE A 150 5.71 -5.34 -7.87
N ASN A 151 7.04 -5.26 -8.00
CA ASN A 151 7.79 -4.09 -7.59
C ASN A 151 7.36 -2.82 -8.33
N ARG A 152 7.10 -2.92 -9.63
CA ARG A 152 6.57 -1.80 -10.40
C ARG A 152 5.18 -1.37 -9.91
N GLU A 153 4.31 -2.33 -9.56
CA GLU A 153 3.01 -1.98 -8.98
C GLU A 153 3.14 -1.26 -7.63
N TYR A 154 4.09 -1.65 -6.77
CA TYR A 154 4.38 -0.92 -5.52
C TYR A 154 4.92 0.48 -5.76
N HIS A 155 5.77 0.68 -6.77
CA HIS A 155 6.25 2.02 -7.15
C HIS A 155 5.10 2.91 -7.64
N ASN A 156 4.20 2.36 -8.45
CA ASN A 156 3.02 3.08 -8.91
C ASN A 156 2.08 3.43 -7.75
N LEU A 157 1.89 2.50 -6.81
CA LEU A 157 1.15 2.77 -5.56
C LEU A 157 1.81 3.89 -4.76
N MET A 158 3.13 3.82 -4.53
CA MET A 158 3.87 4.88 -3.80
C MET A 158 3.67 6.24 -4.46
N ALA A 159 3.81 6.34 -5.78
CA ALA A 159 3.58 7.58 -6.50
C ALA A 159 2.14 8.10 -6.30
N GLY A 160 1.15 7.21 -6.32
CA GLY A 160 -0.24 7.58 -6.01
C GLY A 160 -0.41 8.07 -4.57
N PHE A 161 0.22 7.42 -3.59
CA PHE A 161 0.21 7.87 -2.19
C PHE A 161 0.90 9.22 -2.01
N MET A 162 2.00 9.48 -2.72
CA MET A 162 2.66 10.79 -2.73
C MET A 162 1.71 11.88 -3.21
N THR A 163 1.05 11.69 -4.36
CA THR A 163 0.07 12.66 -4.86
C THR A 163 -1.10 12.83 -3.89
N SER A 164 -1.60 11.73 -3.34
CA SER A 164 -2.75 11.78 -2.44
C SER A 164 -2.44 12.43 -1.09
N VAL A 165 -1.22 12.32 -0.56
CA VAL A 165 -0.90 12.94 0.73
C VAL A 165 -0.84 14.45 0.62
N HIS A 166 -0.43 15.01 -0.52
CA HIS A 166 -0.50 16.45 -0.76
C HIS A 166 -1.94 16.97 -0.66
N VAL A 167 -2.88 16.30 -1.35
CA VAL A 167 -4.31 16.65 -1.25
C VAL A 167 -4.84 16.49 0.17
N PHE A 168 -4.37 15.48 0.90
CA PHE A 168 -4.78 15.27 2.30
C PHE A 168 -4.30 16.39 3.22
N VAL A 169 -3.05 16.83 3.08
CA VAL A 169 -2.51 17.95 3.86
C VAL A 169 -3.30 19.22 3.57
N GLU A 170 -3.52 19.55 2.29
CA GLU A 170 -4.32 20.72 1.89
C GLU A 170 -5.75 20.65 2.45
N PHE A 171 -6.40 19.49 2.33
CA PHE A 171 -7.72 19.25 2.91
C PHE A 171 -7.75 19.46 4.42
N TYR A 172 -6.78 18.89 5.14
CA TYR A 172 -6.71 18.97 6.60
C TYR A 172 -6.45 20.40 7.10
N GLU A 173 -5.57 21.15 6.44
CA GLU A 173 -5.28 22.55 6.81
C GLU A 173 -6.49 23.48 6.67
N ILE A 174 -7.46 23.15 5.81
CA ILE A 174 -8.70 23.91 5.68
C ILE A 174 -9.70 23.42 6.73
N TYR A 175 -9.86 22.10 6.86
CA TYR A 175 -10.74 21.47 7.84
C TYR A 175 -10.46 21.94 9.29
N GLU A 176 -9.19 21.96 9.70
CA GLU A 176 -8.77 22.41 11.04
C GLU A 176 -9.12 23.89 11.30
N LYS A 177 -8.94 24.77 10.30
CA LYS A 177 -9.26 26.21 10.43
C LYS A 177 -10.75 26.45 10.60
N ASP A 178 -11.59 25.65 9.95
CA ASP A 178 -13.04 25.78 10.05
C ASP A 178 -13.56 25.27 11.41
N GLU A 179 -12.96 24.22 11.98
CA GLU A 179 -13.25 23.78 13.35
C GLU A 179 -12.87 24.85 14.39
N GLU A 180 -11.70 25.50 14.27
CA GLU A 180 -11.31 26.61 15.17
C GLU A 180 -12.29 27.81 15.14
N HIS A 181 -13.08 27.96 14.08
CA HIS A 181 -14.06 29.05 13.94
C HIS A 181 -15.48 28.69 14.41
N THR A 182 -15.72 27.43 14.77
CA THR A 182 -17.03 26.95 15.23
C THR A 182 -17.12 26.63 16.73
N GLU A 183 -15.99 26.63 17.45
CA GLU A 183 -15.91 26.64 18.93
C GLU A 183 -15.94 28.05 19.54
#